data_AF-A0A9X7M2U1-F1
#
_entry.id   AF-A0A9X7M2U1-F1
#
_cell.length_a   1.000
_cell.length_b   1.000
_cell.length_c   1.000
_cell.angle_alpha   90.00
_cell.angle_beta   90.00
_cell.angle_gamma   90.00
#
_symmetry.space_group_name_H-M   'P 1'
#
loop_
_entity.id
_entity.type
_entity.pdbx_description
1 polymer ?
#
loop_
_entity_poly.entity_id
_entity_poly.type
_entity_poly.pdbx_seq_one_letter_code
_entity_poly.pdbx_strand_id
1 'polypeptide(L)'
;ALASCHATKPRSITADGDKAYPVAIRELKEEKCIPLRVKKYLNNIIEQDHRFIKKRIRNMLGLKSLRTATKMIAGIEAMHMIKKGQMLQGEKSVHKQMYLIDEIFGLTA
;
A
#
# COMPACT_ATOMS: atom_id res chain seq x y z
N ALA A 1 -1.25 4.26 5.04
CA ALA A 1 0.05 3.80 4.53
C ALA A 1 1.10 4.70 5.14
N LEU A 2 1.99 4.16 5.98
CA LEU A 2 3.08 4.93 6.57
C LEU A 2 3.94 5.50 5.44
N ALA A 3 4.30 6.77 5.55
CA ALA A 3 5.04 7.51 4.55
C ALA A 3 6.38 6.81 4.28
N SER A 4 6.45 6.05 3.19
CA SER A 4 7.71 5.51 2.69
C SER A 4 8.66 6.67 2.40
N CYS A 5 9.89 6.59 2.89
CA CYS A 5 10.99 7.51 2.57
C CYS A 5 11.35 7.56 1.07
N HIS A 6 10.71 6.71 0.24
CA HIS A 6 10.82 6.71 -1.22
C HIS A 6 9.52 7.12 -1.94
N ALA A 7 8.51 7.61 -1.23
CA ALA A 7 7.26 8.10 -1.82
C ALA A 7 7.46 9.47 -2.49
N THR A 8 8.19 9.51 -3.60
CA THR A 8 8.27 10.69 -4.46
C THR A 8 6.99 10.82 -5.29
N LYS A 9 6.55 12.07 -5.54
CA LYS A 9 5.41 12.32 -6.44
C LYS A 9 5.67 11.66 -7.80
N PRO A 10 4.77 10.77 -8.28
CA PRO A 10 4.99 10.06 -9.54
C PRO A 10 4.89 11.02 -10.73
N ARG A 11 5.67 10.75 -11.77
CA ARG A 11 5.67 11.54 -13.01
C ARG A 11 4.44 11.31 -13.88
N SER A 12 3.84 10.11 -13.83
CA SER A 12 2.63 9.74 -14.58
C SER A 12 1.93 8.58 -13.89
N ILE A 13 0.60 8.53 -13.93
CA ILE A 13 -0.20 7.41 -13.43
C ILE A 13 -0.59 6.54 -14.62
N THR A 14 -0.47 5.22 -14.48
CA THR A 14 -0.94 4.28 -15.50
C THR A 14 -2.11 3.46 -14.98
N ALA A 15 -3.21 3.44 -15.73
CA ALA A 15 -4.42 2.69 -15.39
C ALA A 15 -4.81 1.70 -16.51
N ASP A 16 -5.79 0.84 -16.20
CA ASP A 16 -6.36 -0.16 -17.11
C ASP A 16 -7.34 0.41 -18.15
N GLY A 17 -7.73 1.68 -18.00
CA GLY A 17 -8.59 2.40 -18.94
C GLY A 17 -10.06 2.45 -18.54
N ASP A 18 -10.41 2.14 -17.28
CA ASP A 18 -11.79 2.28 -16.80
C ASP A 18 -12.32 3.74 -16.91
N LYS A 19 -13.63 3.87 -17.15
CA LYS A 19 -14.33 5.15 -17.28
C LYS A 19 -14.38 5.95 -15.97
N ALA A 20 -14.16 5.31 -14.83
CA ALA A 20 -14.14 5.96 -13.53
C ALA A 20 -12.91 6.86 -13.32
N TYR A 21 -11.74 6.51 -13.89
CA TYR A 21 -10.49 7.25 -13.63
C TYR A 21 -10.51 8.71 -14.10
N PRO A 22 -11.02 9.05 -15.30
CA PRO A 22 -11.10 10.45 -15.72
C PRO A 22 -11.96 11.32 -14.80
N VAL A 23 -13.01 10.75 -14.20
CA VAL A 23 -13.88 11.46 -13.25
C VAL A 23 -13.14 11.67 -11.92
N ALA A 24 -12.57 10.60 -11.36
CA ALA A 24 -11.82 10.66 -10.12
C ALA A 24 -10.63 11.63 -10.20
N ILE A 25 -9.88 11.63 -11.31
CA ILE A 25 -8.73 12.55 -11.51
C ILE A 25 -9.19 14.00 -11.62
N ARG A 26 -10.36 14.27 -12.22
CA ARG A 26 -10.93 15.63 -12.28
C ARG A 26 -11.38 16.13 -10.90
N GLU A 27 -11.84 15.23 -10.04
CA GLU A 27 -12.25 15.54 -8.67
C GLU A 27 -11.05 15.74 -7.72
N LEU A 28 -9.93 15.05 -7.96
CA LEU A 28 -8.65 15.19 -7.25
C LEU A 28 -7.92 16.51 -7.59
N LYS A 29 -8.64 17.64 -7.56
CA LYS A 29 -8.23 18.98 -8.01
C LYS A 29 -6.95 19.53 -7.36
N GLU A 30 -6.56 19.04 -6.19
CA GLU A 30 -5.45 19.61 -5.40
C GLU A 30 -4.07 18.97 -5.68
N GLU A 31 -4.03 17.75 -6.21
CA GLU A 31 -2.76 17.06 -6.50
C GLU A 31 -2.34 17.21 -7.96
N LYS A 32 -1.75 18.37 -8.31
CA LYS A 32 -1.12 18.74 -9.62
C LYS A 32 -1.30 17.68 -10.72
N CYS A 33 -2.15 17.96 -11.73
CA CYS A 33 -2.43 17.15 -12.94
C CYS A 33 -1.31 16.18 -13.34
N ILE A 34 -1.29 15.00 -12.75
CA ILE A 34 -0.36 13.94 -13.13
C ILE A 34 -0.93 13.30 -14.42
N PRO A 35 -0.15 13.19 -15.51
CA PRO A 35 -0.64 12.60 -16.75
C PRO A 35 -1.13 11.17 -16.55
N LEU A 36 -2.36 10.89 -16.97
CA LEU A 36 -2.92 9.54 -17.02
C LEU A 36 -2.52 8.86 -18.33
N ARG A 37 -1.99 7.64 -18.23
CA ARG A 37 -1.71 6.76 -19.36
C ARG A 37 -2.55 5.50 -19.22
N VAL A 38 -3.06 4.98 -20.34
CA VAL A 38 -3.77 3.70 -20.36
C VAL A 38 -2.84 2.64 -20.93
N LYS A 39 -2.47 1.64 -20.12
CA LYS A 39 -1.67 0.49 -20.57
C LYS A 39 -2.13 -0.78 -19.87
N LYS A 40 -3.02 -1.53 -20.55
CA LYS A 40 -3.65 -2.74 -20.01
C LYS A 40 -2.65 -3.77 -19.46
N TYR A 41 -1.52 -3.96 -20.12
CA TYR A 41 -0.53 -4.97 -19.71
C TYR A 41 0.24 -4.59 -18.43
N LEU A 42 0.38 -3.29 -18.12
CA LEU A 42 1.05 -2.85 -16.89
C LEU A 42 0.18 -3.07 -15.65
N ASN A 43 -1.13 -3.23 -15.83
CA ASN A 43 -2.02 -3.62 -14.75
C ASN A 43 -1.67 -5.01 -14.18
N ASN A 44 -0.99 -5.86 -14.95
CA ASN A 44 -0.54 -7.17 -14.48
C ASN A 44 0.41 -7.07 -13.28
N ILE A 45 1.20 -5.99 -13.17
CA ILE A 45 2.11 -5.78 -12.03
C ILE A 45 1.30 -5.52 -10.75
N ILE A 46 0.28 -4.67 -10.85
CA ILE A 46 -0.63 -4.35 -9.75
C ILE A 46 -1.42 -5.60 -9.35
N GLU A 47 -1.96 -6.34 -10.33
CA GLU A 47 -2.69 -7.58 -10.07
C GLU A 47 -1.81 -8.69 -9.47
N GLN A 48 -0.52 -8.72 -9.79
CA GLN A 48 0.43 -9.62 -9.14
C GLN A 48 0.62 -9.27 -7.66
N ASP A 49 0.77 -7.98 -7.32
CA ASP A 49 0.92 -7.55 -5.93
C ASP A 49 -0.36 -7.86 -5.12
N HIS A 50 -1.53 -7.57 -5.69
CA HIS A 50 -2.83 -7.92 -5.10
C HIS A 50 -2.98 -9.42 -4.83
N ARG A 51 -2.36 -10.29 -5.65
CA ARG A 51 -2.49 -11.75 -5.53
C ARG A 51 -1.98 -12.25 -4.18
N PHE A 52 -0.92 -11.66 -3.65
CA PHE A 52 -0.36 -12.03 -2.35
C PHE A 52 -1.36 -11.78 -1.22
N ILE A 53 -1.95 -10.57 -1.21
CA ILE A 53 -2.94 -10.16 -0.21
C ILE A 53 -4.21 -11.03 -0.34
N LYS A 54 -4.74 -11.16 -1.56
CA LYS A 54 -5.94 -11.99 -1.85
C LYS A 54 -5.74 -13.45 -1.42
N LYS A 55 -4.56 -14.04 -1.65
CA LYS A 55 -4.24 -15.42 -1.25
C LYS A 55 -4.31 -15.61 0.27
N ARG A 56 -3.82 -14.65 1.05
CA ARG A 56 -3.89 -14.69 2.52
C ARG A 56 -5.32 -14.54 3.02
N ILE A 57 -6.06 -13.56 2.48
CA ILE A 57 -7.45 -13.28 2.87
C ILE A 57 -8.37 -14.46 2.54
N ARG A 58 -8.20 -15.11 1.38
CA ARG A 58 -9.04 -16.23 0.95
C ARG A 58 -9.02 -17.39 1.95
N ASN A 59 -7.86 -17.69 2.52
CA ASN A 59 -7.74 -18.75 3.53
C ASN A 59 -8.43 -18.39 4.87
N MET A 60 -8.73 -17.12 5.11
CA MET A 60 -9.39 -16.61 6.31
C MET A 60 -10.91 -16.49 6.16
N LEU A 61 -11.47 -16.98 5.04
CA LEU A 61 -12.89 -16.84 4.68
C LEU A 61 -13.36 -15.39 4.51
N GLY A 62 -12.44 -14.47 4.22
CA GLY A 62 -12.73 -13.05 4.03
C GLY A 62 -12.80 -12.25 5.33
N LEU A 63 -13.09 -10.95 5.17
CA LEU A 63 -13.13 -9.97 6.24
C LEU A 63 -14.58 -9.54 6.49
N LYS A 64 -15.04 -9.62 7.75
CA LYS A 64 -16.44 -9.36 8.11
C LYS A 64 -16.76 -7.89 8.37
N SER A 65 -15.75 -7.03 8.56
CA SER A 65 -15.95 -5.59 8.80
C SER A 65 -14.84 -4.77 8.15
N LEU A 66 -15.15 -3.53 7.76
CA LEU A 66 -14.16 -2.59 7.19
C LEU A 66 -13.07 -2.23 8.19
N ARG A 67 -13.40 -2.09 9.48
CA ARG A 67 -12.42 -1.81 10.54
C ARG A 67 -11.42 -2.96 10.68
N THR A 68 -11.90 -4.20 10.71
CA THR A 68 -11.04 -5.39 10.74
C THR A 68 -10.23 -5.51 9.45
N ALA A 69 -10.85 -5.23 8.30
CA ALA A 69 -10.19 -5.28 7.00
C ALA A 69 -8.99 -4.34 6.92
N THR A 70 -9.19 -3.09 7.34
CA THR A 70 -8.15 -2.05 7.32
C THR A 70 -6.95 -2.45 8.17
N LYS A 71 -7.19 -2.89 9.41
CA LYS A 71 -6.12 -3.34 10.32
C LYS A 71 -5.39 -4.56 9.79
N MET A 72 -6.13 -5.52 9.23
CA MET A 72 -5.53 -6.77 8.73
C MET A 72 -4.70 -6.54 7.47
N ILE A 73 -5.18 -5.72 6.52
CA ILE A 73 -4.43 -5.37 5.32
C ILE A 73 -3.14 -4.63 5.71
N ALA A 74 -3.22 -3.66 6.63
CA ALA A 74 -2.05 -2.94 7.13
C ALA A 74 -1.02 -3.90 7.78
N GLY A 75 -1.47 -4.87 8.58
CA GLY A 75 -0.58 -5.87 9.16
C GLY A 75 0.07 -6.80 8.12
N ILE A 76 -0.67 -7.22 7.10
CA ILE A 76 -0.13 -8.03 6.00
C ILE A 76 0.92 -7.24 5.20
N GLU A 77 0.65 -5.97 4.92
CA GLU A 77 1.56 -5.06 4.23
C GLU A 77 2.84 -4.82 5.04
N ALA A 78 2.71 -4.54 6.35
CA ALA A 78 3.83 -4.38 7.26
C ALA A 78 4.77 -5.60 7.27
N MET A 79 4.21 -6.80 7.42
CA MET A 79 4.98 -8.04 7.37
C MET A 79 5.68 -8.25 6.03
N HIS A 80 5.04 -7.82 4.93
CA HIS A 80 5.64 -7.88 3.59
C HIS A 80 6.78 -6.89 3.42
N MET A 81 6.67 -5.67 3.95
CA MET A 81 7.75 -4.68 3.96
C MET A 81 8.97 -5.15 4.76
N ILE A 82 8.73 -5.73 5.94
CA ILE A 82 9.78 -6.34 6.77
C ILE A 82 10.49 -7.46 5.99
N LYS A 83 9.72 -8.36 5.36
CA LYS A 83 10.27 -9.46 4.56
C LYS A 83 11.10 -8.97 3.37
N LYS A 84 10.71 -7.85 2.74
CA LYS A 84 11.44 -7.25 1.61
C LYS A 84 12.67 -6.44 2.06
N GLY A 85 12.87 -6.21 3.36
CA GLY A 85 13.94 -5.35 3.87
C GLY A 85 13.74 -3.87 3.51
N GLN A 86 12.50 -3.44 3.27
CA GLN A 86 12.17 -2.05 2.90
C GLN A 86 12.14 -1.08 4.10
N MET A 87 12.42 -1.59 5.30
CA MET A 87 12.51 -0.79 6.51
C MET A 87 13.93 -0.23 6.61
N LEU A 88 14.05 1.06 6.99
CA LEU A 88 15.34 1.66 7.29
C LEU A 88 15.97 0.92 8.48
N GLN A 89 16.80 -0.08 8.18
CA GLN A 89 17.52 -0.83 9.18
C GLN A 89 18.73 0.02 9.61
N GLY A 90 18.47 1.03 10.45
CA GLY A 90 19.51 1.63 11.28
C GLY A 90 20.10 0.59 12.23
N GLU A 91 21.01 1.00 13.13
CA GLU A 91 21.61 0.10 14.13
C GLU A 91 20.58 -0.86 14.75
N LYS A 92 20.93 -2.15 14.80
CA LYS A 92 20.09 -3.25 15.30
C LYS A 92 19.93 -3.20 16.83
N SER A 93 19.49 -2.07 17.37
CA SER A 93 19.13 -1.95 18.77
C SER A 93 17.70 -2.44 18.98
N VAL A 94 17.49 -3.18 20.08
CA VAL A 94 16.16 -3.69 20.47
C VAL A 94 15.15 -2.55 20.64
N HIS A 95 15.61 -1.39 21.11
CA HIS A 95 14.78 -0.20 21.29
C HIS A 95 14.26 0.36 19.96
N LYS A 96 15.12 0.48 18.93
CA LYS A 96 14.71 0.92 17.60
C LYS A 96 13.71 -0.06 16.96
N GLN A 97 13.87 -1.36 17.20
CA GLN A 97 12.92 -2.37 16.75
C GLN A 97 11.57 -2.25 17.46
N MET A 98 11.57 -1.98 18.77
CA MET A 98 10.34 -1.79 19.53
C MET A 98 9.57 -0.54 19.09
N TYR A 99 10.26 0.60 18.90
CA TYR A 99 9.66 1.81 18.33
C TYR A 99 9.09 1.59 16.93
N LEU A 100 9.78 0.80 16.08
CA LEU A 100 9.31 0.50 14.73
C LEU A 100 8.07 -0.39 14.71
N ILE A 101 7.98 -1.39 15.60
CA ILE A 101 6.76 -2.21 15.75
C ILE A 101 5.60 -1.33 16.21
N ASP A 102 5.87 -0.45 17.16
CA ASP A 102 4.88 0.45 17.71
C ASP A 102 4.34 1.45 16.66
N GLU A 103 5.22 2.05 15.86
CA GLU A 103 4.87 2.92 14.74
C GLU A 103 4.07 2.18 13.65
N ILE A 104 4.46 0.93 13.33
CA ILE A 104 3.80 0.11 12.30
C ILE A 104 2.38 -0.26 12.69
N PHE A 105 2.16 -0.63 13.96
CA PHE A 105 0.90 -1.16 14.44
C PHE A 105 0.05 -0.12 15.19
N GLY A 106 0.59 1.08 15.45
CA GLY A 106 -0.07 2.15 16.20
C GLY A 106 -0.49 1.70 17.59
N LEU A 107 0.42 1.03 18.32
CA LEU A 107 0.12 0.42 19.62
C LEU A 107 0.24 1.42 20.78
N THR A 108 1.04 2.47 20.63
CA THR A 108 1.07 3.61 21.55
C THR A 108 0.07 4.67 21.13
N ALA A 109 -0.93 4.84 22.00
CA ALA A 109 -1.74 6.03 22.15
C ALA A 109 -1.62 6.46 23.62
#